data_AF-A0A8X8ZQL9-F1
#
_entry.id   AF-A0A8X8ZQL9-F1
#
_cell.length_a   1.000
_cell.length_b   1.000
_cell.length_c   1.000
_cell.angle_alpha   90.00
_cell.angle_beta   90.00
_cell.angle_gamma   90.00
#
_symmetry.space_group_name_H-M   'P 1'
#
loop_
_entity.id
_entity.type
_entity.pdbx_description
1 polymer ?
#
loop_
_entity_poly.entity_id
_entity_poly.type
_entity_poly.pdbx_seq_one_letter_code
_entity_poly.pdbx_strand_id
1 'polypeptide(L)'
;MHEATNDRLEHLANRIGYEFDLTKARQEVFELVGGIPGLTLGQIFDASDFILEKVEKLYFFMSLPPVAKQAYVYRALEKVVVI
;
A
#
# COMPACT_ATOMS: atom_id res chain seq x y z
N MET A 1 -36.94 -15.25 -7.60
CA MET A 1 -35.82 -16.23 -7.68
C MET A 1 -34.68 -15.66 -8.52
N HIS A 2 -34.09 -14.53 -8.11
CA HIS A 2 -32.88 -13.94 -8.73
C HIS A 2 -32.05 -13.10 -7.75
N GLU A 3 -32.64 -12.63 -6.64
CA GLU A 3 -31.94 -11.84 -5.61
C GLU A 3 -30.68 -12.53 -5.08
N ALA A 4 -30.78 -13.79 -4.64
CA ALA A 4 -29.62 -14.54 -4.13
C ALA A 4 -28.49 -14.74 -5.16
N THR A 5 -28.81 -14.71 -6.46
CA THR A 5 -27.79 -14.79 -7.53
C THR A 5 -27.12 -13.43 -7.74
N ASN A 6 -27.91 -12.34 -7.71
CA ASN A 6 -27.38 -10.98 -7.83
C ASN A 6 -26.49 -10.60 -6.64
N ASP A 7 -26.89 -10.94 -5.41
CA ASP A 7 -26.10 -10.66 -4.20
C ASP A 7 -24.72 -11.34 -4.27
N ARG A 8 -24.67 -12.59 -4.75
CA ARG A 8 -23.40 -13.33 -4.91
C ARG A 8 -22.50 -12.72 -5.98
N LEU A 9 -23.08 -12.23 -7.07
CA LEU A 9 -22.33 -11.53 -8.12
C LEU A 9 -21.77 -10.19 -7.63
N GLU A 10 -22.56 -9.43 -6.87
CA GLU A 10 -22.13 -8.16 -6.27
C GLU A 10 -20.99 -8.35 -5.26
N HIS A 11 -21.09 -9.34 -4.37
CA HIS A 11 -20.01 -9.69 -3.44
C HIS A 11 -18.72 -10.10 -4.15
N LEU A 12 -18.83 -10.88 -5.23
CA LEU A 12 -17.68 -11.30 -6.02
C LEU A 12 -17.04 -10.10 -6.75
N ALA A 13 -17.86 -9.24 -7.36
CA ALA A 13 -17.41 -8.02 -8.03
C ALA A 13 -16.68 -7.09 -7.05
N ASN A 14 -17.23 -6.88 -5.85
CA ASN A 14 -16.61 -6.08 -4.80
C ASN A 14 -15.27 -6.67 -4.34
N ARG A 15 -15.18 -8.00 -4.19
CA ARG A 15 -13.91 -8.65 -3.82
C ARG A 15 -12.85 -8.51 -4.91
N ILE A 16 -13.23 -8.73 -6.17
CA ILE A 16 -12.32 -8.58 -7.32
C ILE A 16 -11.85 -7.13 -7.43
N GLY A 17 -12.76 -6.16 -7.29
CA GLY A 17 -12.43 -4.74 -7.29
C GLY A 17 -11.42 -4.40 -6.19
N TYR A 18 -11.67 -4.87 -4.97
CA TYR A 18 -10.77 -4.67 -3.84
C TYR A 18 -9.38 -5.27 -4.04
N GLU A 19 -9.28 -6.53 -4.50
CA GLU A 19 -8.00 -7.18 -4.78
C GLU A 19 -7.21 -6.48 -5.91
N PHE A 20 -7.91 -5.99 -6.92
CA PHE A 20 -7.33 -5.22 -8.02
C PHE A 20 -6.79 -3.86 -7.54
N ASP A 21 -7.55 -3.15 -6.71
CA ASP A 21 -7.13 -1.89 -6.11
C ASP A 21 -5.90 -2.06 -5.20
N LEU A 22 -5.84 -3.15 -4.43
CA LEU A 22 -4.66 -3.50 -3.64
C LEU A 22 -3.42 -3.78 -4.50
N THR A 23 -3.61 -4.44 -5.65
CA THR A 23 -2.50 -4.72 -6.58
C THR A 23 -1.94 -3.43 -7.16
N LYS A 24 -2.81 -2.49 -7.55
CA LYS A 24 -2.39 -1.15 -8.00
C LYS A 24 -1.67 -0.37 -6.91
N ALA A 25 -2.24 -0.35 -5.69
CA ALA A 25 -1.63 0.33 -4.56
C ALA A 25 -0.22 -0.21 -4.26
N ARG A 26 -0.01 -1.52 -4.38
CA ARG A 26 1.31 -2.13 -4.20
C ARG A 26 2.32 -1.64 -5.25
N GLN A 27 1.93 -1.59 -6.51
CA GLN A 27 2.78 -1.09 -7.59
C GLN A 27 3.12 0.40 -7.37
N GLU A 28 2.13 1.21 -7.05
CA GLU A 28 2.31 2.66 -6.84
C GLU A 28 3.18 2.97 -5.61
N VAL A 29 2.97 2.25 -4.49
CA VAL A 29 3.85 2.40 -3.31
C VAL A 29 5.28 2.02 -3.66
N PHE A 30 5.49 0.93 -4.40
CA PHE A 30 6.82 0.49 -4.78
C PHE A 30 7.52 1.52 -5.70
N GLU A 31 6.81 2.10 -6.65
CA GLU A 31 7.34 3.17 -7.51
C GLU A 31 7.67 4.44 -6.71
N LEU A 32 6.78 4.87 -5.80
CA LEU A 32 6.98 6.07 -4.98
C LEU A 32 8.15 5.91 -4.00
N VAL A 33 8.25 4.76 -3.35
CA VAL A 33 9.34 4.45 -2.40
C VAL A 33 10.65 4.24 -3.16
N GLY A 34 10.62 3.51 -4.27
CA GLY A 34 11.78 3.26 -5.12
C GLY A 34 12.35 4.50 -5.81
N GLY A 35 11.54 5.54 -5.98
CA GLY A 35 11.99 6.86 -6.45
C GLY A 35 12.80 7.67 -5.43
N ILE A 36 12.85 7.24 -4.16
CA ILE A 36 13.60 7.96 -3.12
C ILE A 36 15.09 7.62 -3.21
N PRO A 37 15.97 8.61 -3.41
CA PRO A 37 17.40 8.36 -3.53
C PRO A 37 18.01 7.88 -2.20
N GLY A 38 18.97 6.96 -2.29
CA GLY A 38 19.74 6.48 -1.14
C GLY A 38 19.13 5.29 -0.39
N LEU A 39 18.00 4.75 -0.84
CA LEU A 39 17.46 3.49 -0.31
C LEU A 39 18.06 2.28 -1.04
N THR A 40 18.39 1.24 -0.28
CA THR A 40 18.69 -0.08 -0.84
C THR A 40 17.41 -0.79 -1.24
N LEU A 41 17.49 -1.81 -2.10
CA LEU A 41 16.32 -2.61 -2.48
C LEU A 41 15.64 -3.27 -1.27
N GLY A 42 16.43 -3.70 -0.27
CA GLY A 42 15.89 -4.23 0.99
C GLY A 42 15.08 -3.20 1.75
N GLN A 43 15.59 -1.97 1.88
CA GLN A 43 14.86 -0.87 2.52
C GLN A 43 13.59 -0.48 1.74
N ILE A 44 13.61 -0.58 0.41
CA ILE A 44 12.41 -0.36 -0.40
C ILE A 44 11.35 -1.41 -0.06
N PHE A 45 11.73 -2.69 0.06
CA PHE A 45 10.80 -3.75 0.48
C PHE A 45 10.27 -3.51 1.89
N ASP A 46 11.16 -3.31 2.87
CA ASP A 46 10.80 -3.10 4.28
C ASP A 46 9.83 -1.93 4.48
N ALA A 47 10.13 -0.79 3.83
CA ALA A 47 9.26 0.39 3.91
C ALA A 47 7.92 0.18 3.19
N SER A 48 7.94 -0.46 2.02
CA SER A 48 6.72 -0.75 1.25
C SER A 48 5.80 -1.68 2.03
N ASP A 49 6.34 -2.75 2.63
CA ASP A 49 5.59 -3.69 3.46
C ASP A 49 5.02 -3.00 4.68
N PHE A 50 5.78 -2.13 5.36
CA PHE A 50 5.28 -1.34 6.48
C PHE A 50 4.10 -0.44 6.09
N ILE A 51 4.17 0.22 4.92
CA ILE A 51 3.11 1.10 4.42
C ILE A 51 1.85 0.30 4.05
N LEU A 52 2.04 -0.85 3.40
CA LEU A 52 0.97 -1.73 2.93
C LEU A 52 0.36 -2.60 4.04
N GLU A 53 0.99 -2.69 5.21
CA GLU A 53 0.52 -3.47 6.36
C GLU A 53 -0.91 -3.12 6.78
N LYS A 54 -1.28 -1.83 6.66
CA LYS A 54 -2.60 -1.32 7.05
C LYS A 54 -3.10 -0.30 6.04
N VAL A 55 -4.39 -0.40 5.70
CA VAL A 55 -5.05 0.51 4.76
C VAL A 55 -4.95 1.97 5.23
N GLU A 56 -4.99 2.22 6.55
CA GLU A 56 -4.81 3.55 7.12
C GLU A 56 -3.41 4.12 6.89
N LYS A 57 -2.37 3.27 6.96
CA LYS A 57 -0.98 3.69 6.67
C LYS A 57 -0.79 4.00 5.19
N LEU A 58 -1.40 3.19 4.32
CA LEU A 58 -1.43 3.44 2.89
C LEU A 58 -2.12 4.79 2.58
N TYR A 59 -3.36 4.99 3.05
CA TYR A 59 -4.08 6.24 2.79
C TYR A 59 -3.35 7.45 3.37
N PHE A 60 -2.78 7.32 4.56
CA PHE A 60 -1.95 8.38 5.13
C PHE A 60 -0.76 8.69 4.22
N PHE A 61 0.03 7.69 3.83
CA PHE A 61 1.18 7.87 2.93
C PHE A 61 0.79 8.51 1.59
N MET A 62 -0.30 8.07 0.98
CA MET A 62 -0.78 8.58 -0.31
C MET A 62 -1.21 10.05 -0.23
N SER A 63 -1.74 10.49 0.92
CA SER A 63 -2.14 11.88 1.16
C SER A 63 -0.98 12.87 1.38
N LEU A 64 0.23 12.37 1.62
CA LEU A 64 1.38 13.22 1.96
C LEU A 64 1.94 13.95 0.73
N PRO A 65 2.42 15.20 0.88
CA PRO A 65 3.23 15.85 -0.14
C PRO A 65 4.58 15.11 -0.30
N PRO A 66 5.27 15.27 -1.46
CA PRO A 66 6.50 14.51 -1.76
C PRO A 66 7.57 14.55 -0.67
N VAL A 67 7.85 15.72 -0.09
CA VAL A 67 8.84 15.87 0.99
C VAL A 67 8.48 15.07 2.24
N ALA A 68 7.19 14.99 2.57
CA ALA A 68 6.72 14.26 3.73
C ALA A 68 6.66 12.75 3.48
N LYS A 69 6.43 12.31 2.23
CA LYS A 69 6.54 10.89 1.83
C LYS A 69 7.93 10.35 2.11
N GLN A 70 8.97 11.09 1.73
CA GLN A 70 10.35 10.70 2.00
C GLN A 70 10.63 10.57 3.51
N ALA A 71 10.23 11.56 4.31
CA ALA A 71 10.38 11.50 5.76
C ALA A 71 9.61 10.32 6.40
N TYR A 72 8.42 10.01 5.89
CA TYR A 72 7.60 8.90 6.36
C TYR A 72 8.24 7.53 6.04
N VAL A 73 8.89 7.39 4.89
CA VAL A 73 9.64 6.18 4.53
C VAL A 73 10.81 5.93 5.48
N TYR A 74 11.59 6.95 5.82
CA TYR A 74 12.65 6.78 6.83
C TYR A 74 12.09 6.44 8.21
N ARG A 75 10.98 7.06 8.62
CA ARG A 75 10.27 6.70 9.84
C ARG A 75 9.77 5.25 9.82
N ALA A 76 9.31 4.75 8.67
CA ALA A 76 8.91 3.34 8.53
C ALA A 76 10.11 2.41 8.75
N LEU A 77 11.25 2.71 8.15
CA LEU A 77 12.49 1.93 8.31
C LEU A 77 12.98 1.90 9.76
N GLU A 78 12.92 3.02 10.49
CA GLU A 78 13.23 3.07 11.92
C GLU A 78 12.34 2.14 12.76
N LYS A 79 11.11 1.84 12.30
CA LYS A 79 10.18 0.93 12.98
C LYS A 79 10.38 -0.53 12.60
N VAL A 80 10.94 -0.81 11.43
CA VAL A 80 11.22 -2.19 10.96
C VAL A 80 12.53 -2.73 11.56
N VAL A 81 13.52 -1.87 11.83
CA VAL A 81 14.86 -2.26 12.33
C VAL A 81 14.88 -2.62 13.84
N VAL A 82 13.73 -2.67 14.52
CA VAL A 82 13.67 -3.05 15.95
C VAL A 82 13.29 -4.53 16.10
N ILE A 83 14.15 -5.45 15.62
CA ILE A 83 14.26 -6.85 16.08
C ILE A 83 15.72 -7.32 15.89
#